data_AF-A0A7S1UAD9-F1
#
_entry.id   AF-A0A7S1UAD9-F1
#
_cell.length_a   1.000
_cell.length_b   1.000
_cell.length_c   1.000
_cell.angle_alpha   90.00
_cell.angle_beta   90.00
_cell.angle_gamma   90.00
#
_symmetry.space_group_name_H-M   'P 1'
#
loop_
_entity.id
_entity.type
_entity.pdbx_description
1 polymer ?
#
loop_
_entity_poly.entity_id
_entity_poly.type
_entity_poly.pdbx_seq_one_letter_code
_entity_poly.pdbx_strand_id
1 'polypeptide(L)'
;YKELEGEVWLPVIAGFVMCAMAFTIGANDVANAWGTSVGSGAISLRAATVIAGLADWLGAITLGSGVSTKIQKGVSDVEDPDCWACGRCDSQISVFTIGMFAALIAASVFL
;
A
#
# COMPACT_ATOMS: atom_id res chain seq x y z
N TYR A 1 -19.40 -6.27 6.57
CA TYR A 1 -18.78 -6.34 7.92
C TYR A 1 -19.26 -7.54 8.74
N LYS A 2 -20.56 -7.91 8.74
CA LYS A 2 -21.05 -9.11 9.45
C LYS A 2 -20.53 -10.46 8.93
N GLU A 3 -20.03 -10.53 7.70
CA GLU A 3 -19.45 -11.77 7.15
C GLU A 3 -17.98 -12.01 7.55
N LEU A 4 -17.29 -10.99 8.10
CA LEU A 4 -15.87 -11.08 8.46
C LEU A 4 -15.63 -11.49 9.93
N GLU A 5 -16.68 -11.65 10.73
CA GLU A 5 -16.56 -11.99 12.16
C GLU A 5 -15.95 -13.39 12.38
N GLY A 6 -15.92 -14.25 11.35
CA GLY A 6 -15.24 -15.55 11.37
C GLY A 6 -13.79 -15.56 10.83
N GLU A 7 -13.34 -14.49 10.17
CA GLU A 7 -12.07 -14.46 9.41
C GLU A 7 -11.09 -13.38 9.89
N VAL A 8 -10.98 -13.19 11.21
CA VAL A 8 -10.03 -12.23 11.82
C VAL A 8 -8.56 -12.52 11.43
N TRP A 9 -8.26 -13.75 11.03
CA TRP A 9 -6.91 -14.17 10.62
C TRP A 9 -6.42 -13.44 9.36
N LEU A 10 -7.30 -13.16 8.40
CA LEU A 10 -6.92 -12.58 7.13
C LEU A 10 -6.41 -11.13 7.26
N PRO A 11 -7.10 -10.18 7.93
CA PRO A 11 -6.57 -8.84 8.13
C PRO A 11 -5.30 -8.82 8.99
N VAL A 12 -5.12 -9.78 9.91
CA VAL A 12 -3.88 -9.90 10.69
C VAL A 12 -2.71 -10.26 9.78
N ILE A 13 -2.86 -11.28 8.93
CA ILE A 13 -1.81 -11.65 7.97
C ILE A 13 -1.57 -10.53 6.96
N ALA A 14 -2.65 -9.92 6.44
CA ALA A 14 -2.55 -8.76 5.57
C ALA A 14 -1.80 -7.61 6.22
N GLY A 15 -1.96 -7.39 7.53
CA GLY A 15 -1.17 -6.43 8.32
C GLY A 15 0.34 -6.65 8.18
N PHE A 16 0.80 -7.89 8.37
CA PHE A 16 2.22 -8.21 8.24
C PHE A 16 2.72 -8.04 6.79
N VAL A 17 1.93 -8.45 5.79
CA VAL A 17 2.28 -8.27 4.37
C VAL A 17 2.30 -6.79 4.00
N MET A 18 1.40 -5.96 4.54
CA MET A 18 1.40 -4.51 4.35
C MET A 18 2.67 -3.89 4.93
N CYS A 19 3.14 -4.34 6.09
CA CYS A 19 4.42 -3.89 6.64
C CYS A 19 5.60 -4.25 5.72
N ALA A 20 5.60 -5.46 5.15
CA ALA A 20 6.63 -5.88 4.20
C ALA A 20 6.62 -5.01 2.92
N MET A 21 5.45 -4.79 2.33
CA MET A 21 5.30 -3.92 1.16
C MET A 21 5.69 -2.47 1.45
N ALA A 22 5.30 -1.91 2.61
CA ALA A 22 5.68 -0.56 3.00
C ALA A 22 7.21 -0.41 3.12
N PHE A 23 7.89 -1.45 3.61
CA PHE A 23 9.35 -1.47 3.67
C PHE A 23 9.99 -1.52 2.28
N THR A 24 9.51 -2.37 1.37
CA THR A 24 10.08 -2.47 0.02
C THR A 24 9.84 -1.21 -0.81
N ILE A 25 8.65 -0.60 -0.71
CA ILE A 25 8.35 0.71 -1.33
C ILE A 25 9.29 1.77 -0.80
N GLY A 26 9.39 1.93 0.52
CA GLY A 26 10.25 2.95 1.12
C GLY A 26 11.72 2.79 0.72
N ALA A 27 12.23 1.56 0.68
CA ALA A 27 13.60 1.31 0.24
C ALA A 27 13.83 1.72 -1.24
N ASN A 28 12.89 1.39 -2.11
CA ASN A 28 12.94 1.71 -3.53
C ASN A 28 12.85 3.24 -3.77
N ASP A 29 11.91 3.90 -3.10
CA ASP A 29 11.65 5.34 -3.23
C ASP A 29 12.82 6.18 -2.73
N VAL A 30 13.39 5.84 -1.56
CA VAL A 30 14.55 6.55 -1.02
C VAL A 30 15.76 6.42 -1.95
N ALA A 31 16.00 5.24 -2.54
CA ALA A 31 17.08 5.04 -3.49
C ALA A 31 16.90 5.91 -4.75
N ASN A 32 15.69 5.99 -5.28
CA ASN A 32 15.36 6.79 -6.46
C ASN A 32 15.46 8.30 -6.20
N ALA A 33 15.02 8.76 -5.02
CA ALA A 33 15.01 10.18 -4.68
C ALA A 33 16.38 10.71 -4.21
N TRP A 34 17.15 9.90 -3.47
CA TRP A 34 18.37 10.35 -2.80
C TRP A 34 19.67 9.79 -3.40
N GLY A 35 19.57 8.89 -4.40
CA GLY A 35 20.74 8.24 -5.00
C GLY A 35 21.76 9.20 -5.59
N THR A 36 21.32 10.28 -6.24
CA THR A 36 22.22 11.29 -6.83
C THR A 36 22.85 12.20 -5.77
N SER A 37 22.10 12.61 -4.74
CA SER A 37 22.60 13.44 -3.64
C SER A 37 23.60 12.69 -2.75
N VAL A 38 23.36 11.41 -2.50
CA VAL A 38 24.31 10.55 -1.77
C VAL A 38 25.50 10.19 -2.67
N GLY A 39 25.26 9.85 -3.94
CA GLY A 39 26.31 9.48 -4.90
C GLY A 39 27.25 10.63 -5.27
N SER A 40 26.78 11.87 -5.24
CA SER A 40 27.62 13.08 -5.43
C SER A 40 28.36 13.52 -4.17
N GLY A 41 28.11 12.89 -3.01
CA GLY A 41 28.69 13.28 -1.73
C GLY A 41 28.08 14.55 -1.11
N ALA A 42 26.97 15.07 -1.65
CA ALA A 42 26.29 16.24 -1.10
C ALA A 42 25.68 15.97 0.28
N ILE A 43 25.26 14.72 0.53
CA ILE A 43 24.75 14.26 1.82
C ILE A 43 25.22 12.84 2.12
N SER A 44 25.43 12.51 3.40
CA SER A 44 25.76 11.14 3.81
C SER A 44 24.55 10.21 3.73
N LEU A 45 24.79 8.92 3.49
CA LEU A 45 23.72 7.90 3.43
C LEU A 45 22.86 7.90 4.70
N ARG A 46 23.48 7.98 5.89
CA ARG A 46 22.76 7.99 7.17
C ARG A 46 21.84 9.21 7.31
N ALA A 47 22.31 10.39 6.91
CA ALA A 47 21.50 11.60 6.98
C ALA A 47 20.33 11.54 5.98
N ALA A 48 20.58 11.06 4.76
CA ALA A 48 19.53 10.87 3.77
C ALA A 48 18.43 9.90 4.27
N THR A 49 18.80 8.75 4.85
CA THR A 49 17.82 7.78 5.37
C THR A 49 16.94 8.36 6.48
N VAL A 50 17.52 9.12 7.41
CA VAL A 50 16.75 9.72 8.53
C VAL A 50 15.80 10.80 8.02
N ILE A 51 16.28 11.69 7.15
CA ILE A 51 15.44 12.77 6.58
C ILE A 51 14.33 12.18 5.73
N ALA A 52 14.64 11.22 4.87
CA ALA A 52 13.67 10.59 4.00
C ALA A 52 12.60 9.83 4.81
N GLY A 53 12.99 9.04 5.81
CA GLY A 53 12.03 8.33 6.65
C GLY A 53 11.07 9.25 7.41
N LEU A 54 11.55 10.40 7.91
CA LEU A 54 10.68 11.39 8.54
C LEU A 54 9.74 12.07 7.52
N ALA A 55 10.26 12.42 6.35
CA ALA A 55 9.46 13.04 5.29
C ALA A 55 8.38 12.09 4.75
N ASP A 56 8.71 10.83 4.49
CA ASP A 56 7.76 9.81 4.01
C ASP A 56 6.69 9.52 5.05
N TRP A 57 7.07 9.40 6.33
CA TRP A 57 6.11 9.21 7.42
C TRP A 57 5.13 10.39 7.54
N LEU A 58 5.64 11.62 7.47
CA LEU A 58 4.79 12.82 7.49
C LEU A 58 3.87 12.89 6.27
N GLY A 59 4.38 12.58 5.08
CA GLY A 59 3.60 12.54 3.85
C GLY A 59 2.49 11.49 3.89
N ALA A 60 2.80 10.30 4.39
CA ALA A 60 1.83 9.20 4.53
C ALA A 60 0.66 9.58 5.44
N ILE A 61 0.92 10.25 6.58
CA ILE A 61 -0.13 10.66 7.52
C ILE A 61 -0.94 11.85 6.99
N THR A 62 -0.29 12.83 6.37
CA THR A 62 -0.94 14.10 6.01
C THR A 62 -1.61 14.08 4.65
N LEU A 63 -1.06 13.36 3.68
CA LEU A 63 -1.49 13.35 2.27
C LEU A 63 -1.94 11.97 1.79
N GLY A 64 -1.66 10.90 2.54
CA GLY A 64 -1.91 9.52 2.11
C GLY A 64 -3.37 9.18 1.85
N SER A 65 -4.31 9.75 2.62
CA SER A 65 -5.75 9.45 2.51
C SER A 65 -6.32 9.76 1.12
N GLY A 66 -5.84 10.82 0.47
CA GLY A 66 -6.25 11.18 -0.89
C GLY A 66 -5.83 10.12 -1.91
N VAL A 67 -4.60 9.64 -1.82
CA VAL A 67 -4.06 8.62 -2.73
C VAL A 67 -4.70 7.26 -2.49
N SER A 68 -4.83 6.83 -1.24
CA SER A 68 -5.46 5.55 -0.89
C SER A 68 -6.90 5.47 -1.40
N THR A 69 -7.67 6.55 -1.28
CA THR A 69 -9.04 6.63 -1.81
C THR A 69 -9.07 6.53 -3.33
N LYS A 70 -8.11 7.15 -4.03
CA LYS A 70 -8.01 7.10 -5.49
C LYS A 70 -7.59 5.71 -5.99
N ILE A 71 -6.68 5.03 -5.30
CA ILE A 71 -6.30 3.66 -5.62
C ILE A 71 -7.50 2.73 -5.45
N GLN A 72 -8.21 2.82 -4.32
CA GLN A 72 -9.38 1.98 -4.06
C GLN A 72 -10.48 2.18 -5.12
N LYS A 73 -10.87 3.44 -5.37
CA LYS A 73 -11.89 3.78 -6.37
C LYS A 73 -11.45 3.52 -7.81
N GLY A 74 -10.14 3.60 -8.08
CA GLY A 74 -9.59 3.33 -9.41
C GLY A 74 -9.60 1.85 -9.79
N VAL A 75 -9.63 0.95 -8.80
CA VAL A 75 -9.68 -0.50 -9.04
C VAL A 75 -11.10 -1.06 -9.00
N SER A 76 -11.96 -0.53 -8.12
CA SER A 76 -13.32 -1.03 -7.89
C SER A 76 -14.25 0.09 -7.47
N ASP A 77 -15.49 0.08 -7.96
CA ASP A 77 -16.53 0.97 -7.46
C ASP A 77 -17.09 0.41 -6.16
N VAL A 78 -16.70 0.97 -5.02
CA VAL A 78 -17.09 0.46 -3.69
C VAL A 78 -18.33 1.18 -3.16
N GLU A 79 -19.01 1.98 -3.98
CA GLU A 79 -20.23 2.69 -3.60
C GLU A 79 -21.44 1.75 -3.54
N ASP A 80 -21.47 0.72 -4.39
CA ASP A 80 -22.49 -0.33 -4.40
C ASP A 80 -21.93 -1.64 -3.81
N PRO A 81 -22.49 -2.16 -2.68
CA PRO A 81 -22.06 -3.42 -2.07
C PRO A 81 -22.17 -4.63 -3.01
N ASP A 82 -23.11 -4.58 -3.95
CA ASP A 82 -23.37 -5.67 -4.89
C ASP A 82 -22.51 -5.55 -6.16
N CYS A 83 -21.91 -4.38 -6.41
CA CYS A 83 -21.22 -4.09 -7.66
C CYS A 83 -19.84 -3.44 -7.46
N TRP A 84 -18.85 -4.25 -7.08
CA TRP A 84 -17.46 -3.78 -6.89
C TRP A 84 -16.53 -4.05 -8.08
N ALA A 85 -16.88 -4.95 -9.01
CA ALA A 85 -16.09 -5.21 -10.21
C ALA A 85 -16.65 -4.43 -11.40
N CYS A 86 -15.81 -3.79 -12.22
CA CYS A 86 -16.18 -3.04 -13.43
C CYS A 86 -17.22 -3.79 -14.32
N GLY A 87 -18.51 -3.57 -14.06
CA GLY A 87 -19.62 -4.21 -14.78
C GLY A 87 -20.04 -5.63 -14.32
N ARG A 88 -19.58 -6.13 -13.16
CA ARG A 88 -20.08 -7.38 -12.55
C ARG A 88 -20.72 -7.07 -11.18
N CYS A 89 -22.04 -7.15 -11.12
CA CYS A 89 -22.84 -6.81 -9.95
C CYS A 89 -23.41 -8.06 -9.21
N ASP A 90 -22.68 -9.18 -9.22
CA ASP A 90 -23.09 -10.44 -8.57
C ASP A 90 -21.89 -11.14 -7.88
N SER A 91 -20.92 -10.35 -7.41
CA SER A 91 -19.68 -10.86 -6.84
C SER A 91 -19.59 -10.57 -5.35
N GLN A 92 -19.35 -11.59 -4.53
CA GLN A 92 -19.17 -11.46 -3.09
C GLN A 92 -17.93 -10.60 -2.74
N ILE A 93 -18.04 -9.76 -1.70
CA ILE A 93 -16.95 -8.91 -1.16
C ILE A 93 -15.71 -9.74 -0.76
N SER A 94 -15.89 -11.03 -0.48
CA SER A 94 -14.81 -11.98 -0.21
C SER A 94 -13.80 -12.06 -1.36
N VAL A 95 -14.27 -12.08 -2.61
CA VAL A 95 -13.39 -12.17 -3.79
C VAL A 95 -12.58 -10.89 -3.97
N PHE A 96 -13.17 -9.73 -3.69
CA PHE A 96 -12.44 -8.44 -3.70
C PHE A 96 -11.30 -8.44 -2.68
N THR A 97 -11.59 -8.90 -1.46
CA THR A 97 -10.62 -8.91 -0.36
C THR A 97 -9.44 -9.83 -0.67
N ILE A 98 -9.70 -11.02 -1.21
CA ILE A 98 -8.66 -11.96 -1.66
C ILE A 98 -7.86 -11.37 -2.83
N GLY A 99 -8.52 -10.71 -3.79
CA GLY A 99 -7.86 -10.03 -4.91
C GLY A 99 -6.91 -8.92 -4.47
N MET A 100 -7.35 -8.06 -3.54
CA MET A 100 -6.51 -7.01 -2.94
C MET A 100 -5.33 -7.60 -2.16
N PHE A 101 -5.55 -8.68 -1.42
CA PHE A 101 -4.49 -9.37 -0.69
C PHE A 101 -3.46 -10.02 -1.62
N ALA A 102 -3.90 -10.62 -2.73
CA ALA A 102 -2.99 -11.17 -3.74
C ALA A 102 -2.16 -10.07 -4.42
N ALA A 103 -2.79 -8.93 -4.75
CA ALA A 103 -2.08 -7.76 -5.29
C ALA A 103 -1.02 -7.22 -4.32
N LEU A 104 -1.35 -7.19 -3.02
CA LEU A 104 -0.43 -6.80 -1.96
C LEU A 104 0.81 -7.71 -1.89
N ILE A 105 0.61 -9.03 -1.93
CA ILE A 105 1.72 -10.00 -1.95
C ILE A 105 2.57 -9.80 -3.21
N ALA A 106 1.94 -9.72 -4.39
CA ALA A 106 2.67 -9.54 -5.63
C ALA A 106 3.53 -8.27 -5.60
N ALA A 107 2.97 -7.14 -5.16
CA ALA A 107 3.70 -5.88 -5.03
C ALA A 107 4.85 -6.01 -4.03
N SER A 108 4.66 -6.70 -2.90
CA SER A 108 5.73 -6.89 -1.90
C SER A 108 6.89 -7.74 -2.41
N VAL A 109 6.66 -8.65 -3.35
CA VAL A 109 7.69 -9.57 -3.88
C VAL A 109 8.47 -8.95 -5.05
N PHE A 110 7.80 -8.17 -5.89
CA PHE A 110 8.38 -7.66 -7.14
C PHE A 110 9.04 -6.29 -7.02
N LEU A 111 8.82 -5.56 -5.92
CA LEU A 111 9.36 -4.21 -5.70
C LEU A 111 10.62 -4.23 -4.81
#